data_AF-A0A1M3DEJ3-F1
#
_entry.id   AF-A0A1M3DEJ3-F1
#
_cell.length_a   1.000
_cell.length_b   1.000
_cell.length_c   1.000
_cell.angle_alpha   90.00
_cell.angle_beta   90.00
_cell.angle_gamma   90.00
#
_symmetry.space_group_name_H-M   'P 1'
#
loop_
_entity.id
_entity.type
_entity.pdbx_description
1 polymer ?
#
loop_
_entity_poly.entity_id
_entity_poly.type
_entity_poly.pdbx_seq_one_letter_code
_entity_poly.pdbx_strand_id
1 'polypeptide(L)'
;MTTELARACAALCRGSNFFAAWLWSSDTDAVRAPSLTSEHRSKVIANGLRELDRFLNILIDEVSLGHSLPARPGQRNTANKLRNLRDALGLPHEDHERLLALGRSRECLFHCGGMVSRGDNRQARALTLGWSKGEGAGRALTRVPVGSAIVVSRADIESVCHFYRKLAEDLASPFGLLP
;
A
#
# COMPACT_ATOMS: atom_id res chain seq x y z
N MET A 1 -19.97 -13.49 10.12
CA MET A 1 -18.60 -12.94 10.23
C MET A 1 -17.71 -13.40 9.09
N THR A 2 -17.70 -14.70 8.73
CA THR A 2 -16.89 -15.23 7.61
C THR A 2 -17.18 -14.58 6.26
N THR A 3 -18.43 -14.20 5.97
CA THR A 3 -18.80 -13.59 4.67
C THR A 3 -18.20 -12.19 4.45
N GLU A 4 -18.25 -11.31 5.45
CA GLU A 4 -17.72 -9.93 5.30
C GLU A 4 -16.19 -9.93 5.29
N LEU A 5 -15.57 -10.77 6.12
CA LEU A 5 -14.12 -10.98 6.10
C LEU A 5 -13.65 -11.51 4.74
N ALA A 6 -14.35 -12.50 4.17
CA ALA A 6 -14.06 -13.01 2.82
C ALA A 6 -14.23 -11.94 1.74
N ARG A 7 -15.27 -11.09 1.84
CA ARG A 7 -15.46 -9.97 0.91
C ARG A 7 -14.35 -8.94 1.01
N ALA A 8 -13.94 -8.57 2.23
CA ALA A 8 -12.87 -7.61 2.47
C ALA A 8 -11.52 -8.14 1.94
N CYS A 9 -11.21 -9.41 2.21
CA CYS A 9 -10.02 -10.08 1.67
C CYS A 9 -10.03 -10.08 0.14
N ALA A 10 -11.14 -10.53 -0.46
CA ALA A 10 -11.26 -10.59 -1.91
C ALA A 10 -11.24 -9.20 -2.57
N ALA A 11 -11.75 -8.15 -1.90
CA ALA A 11 -11.66 -6.77 -2.38
C ALA A 11 -10.21 -6.29 -2.43
N LEU A 12 -9.42 -6.55 -1.38
CA LEU A 12 -8.00 -6.21 -1.36
C LEU A 12 -7.24 -6.96 -2.46
N CYS A 13 -7.43 -8.27 -2.59
CA CYS A 13 -6.77 -9.08 -3.61
C CYS A 13 -7.14 -8.64 -5.04
N ARG A 14 -8.43 -8.42 -5.32
CA ARG A 14 -8.88 -7.92 -6.62
C ARG A 14 -8.35 -6.51 -6.89
N GLY A 15 -8.36 -5.62 -5.89
CA GLY A 15 -7.80 -4.28 -5.99
C GLY A 15 -6.32 -4.30 -6.33
N SER A 16 -5.53 -5.14 -5.65
CA SER A 16 -4.11 -5.32 -5.95
C SER A 16 -3.85 -5.88 -7.34
N ASN A 17 -4.63 -6.88 -7.78
CA ASN A 17 -4.52 -7.44 -9.12
C ASN A 17 -4.89 -6.42 -10.21
N PHE A 18 -5.99 -5.68 -10.01
CA PHE A 18 -6.42 -4.63 -10.92
C PHE A 18 -5.39 -3.51 -11.00
N PHE A 19 -4.91 -3.01 -9.85
CA PHE A 19 -3.93 -1.92 -9.83
C PHE A 19 -2.60 -2.35 -10.45
N ALA A 20 -2.17 -3.59 -10.20
CA ALA A 20 -1.03 -4.18 -10.89
C ALA A 20 -1.29 -4.15 -12.40
N ALA A 21 -2.35 -4.80 -12.90
CA ALA A 21 -2.67 -4.98 -14.32
C ALA A 21 -2.97 -3.68 -15.11
N TRP A 22 -3.61 -2.69 -14.48
CA TRP A 22 -4.00 -1.44 -15.13
C TRP A 22 -2.79 -0.64 -15.65
N LEU A 23 -1.67 -0.71 -14.93
CA LEU A 23 -0.40 -0.13 -15.39
C LEU A 23 0.18 -0.81 -16.63
N TRP A 24 -0.30 -2.00 -16.99
CA TRP A 24 0.16 -2.78 -18.16
C TRP A 24 -0.62 -2.39 -19.41
N SER A 25 -1.93 -2.13 -19.29
CA SER A 25 -2.77 -1.67 -20.41
C SER A 25 -2.47 -0.23 -20.82
N SER A 26 -1.88 0.56 -19.92
CA SER A 26 -1.53 1.96 -20.19
C SER A 26 -0.39 2.13 -21.22
N ASP A 27 0.37 1.07 -21.51
CA ASP A 27 1.44 1.07 -22.53
C ASP A 27 0.95 0.54 -23.90
N THR A 28 -0.15 -0.21 -23.97
CA THR A 28 -0.65 -0.83 -25.22
C THR A 28 -1.88 -0.14 -25.82
N ASP A 29 -2.70 0.58 -25.04
CA ASP A 29 -3.83 1.37 -25.55
C ASP A 29 -3.41 2.80 -25.96
N ALA A 30 -2.41 2.89 -26.85
CA ALA A 30 -2.01 4.13 -27.51
C ALA A 30 -3.03 4.61 -28.57
N VAL A 31 -4.34 4.42 -28.31
CA VAL A 31 -5.41 5.02 -29.11
C VAL A 31 -5.99 6.20 -28.32
N ARG A 32 -5.41 7.38 -28.56
CA ARG A 32 -6.01 8.72 -28.38
C ARG A 32 -6.27 9.26 -26.96
N ALA A 33 -5.60 8.79 -25.91
CA ALA A 33 -5.52 9.58 -24.68
C ALA A 33 -4.30 10.54 -24.76
N PRO A 34 -4.44 11.86 -24.52
CA PRO A 34 -3.27 12.73 -24.40
C PRO A 34 -2.37 12.18 -23.30
N SER A 35 -1.07 12.10 -23.58
CA SER A 35 -0.06 11.60 -22.66
C SER A 35 -0.24 12.24 -21.29
N LEU A 36 -0.57 11.42 -20.27
CA LEU A 36 -0.73 11.91 -18.90
C LEU A 36 0.56 12.62 -18.49
N THR A 37 0.45 13.90 -18.14
CA THR A 37 1.58 14.63 -17.55
C THR A 37 2.11 13.88 -16.33
N SER A 38 3.38 14.06 -15.98
CA SER A 38 4.01 13.42 -14.81
C SER A 38 3.21 13.67 -13.52
N GLU A 39 2.57 14.84 -13.39
CA GLU A 39 1.70 15.18 -12.27
C GLU A 39 0.40 14.36 -12.24
N HIS A 40 -0.29 14.24 -13.38
CA HIS A 40 -1.52 13.43 -13.46
C HIS A 40 -1.23 11.95 -13.19
N ARG A 41 -0.13 11.41 -13.74
CA ARG A 41 0.31 10.05 -13.45
C ARG A 41 0.58 9.84 -11.95
N SER A 42 1.25 10.79 -11.30
CA SER A 42 1.54 10.73 -9.86
C SER A 42 0.26 10.70 -9.02
N LYS A 43 -0.73 11.53 -9.34
CA LYS A 43 -2.03 11.53 -8.65
C LYS A 43 -2.79 10.23 -8.81
N VAL A 44 -2.79 9.64 -10.01
CA VAL A 44 -3.46 8.36 -10.24
C VAL A 44 -2.80 7.22 -9.46
N ILE A 45 -1.46 7.15 -9.47
CA ILE A 45 -0.72 6.17 -8.65
C ILE A 45 -1.05 6.39 -7.17
N ALA A 46 -1.04 7.62 -6.69
CA ALA A 46 -1.36 7.93 -5.29
C ALA A 46 -2.80 7.50 -4.92
N ASN A 47 -3.77 7.69 -5.81
CA ASN A 47 -5.15 7.24 -5.58
C ASN A 47 -5.25 5.72 -5.52
N GLY A 48 -4.58 5.01 -6.43
CA GLY A 48 -4.51 3.54 -6.37
C GLY A 48 -3.93 3.04 -5.05
N LEU A 49 -2.82 3.64 -4.59
CA LEU A 49 -2.24 3.33 -3.27
C LEU A 49 -3.18 3.67 -2.12
N ARG A 50 -3.98 4.75 -2.22
CA ARG A 50 -4.98 5.13 -1.21
C ARG A 50 -6.10 4.10 -1.11
N GLU A 51 -6.51 3.55 -2.24
CA GLU A 51 -7.57 2.56 -2.30
C GLU A 51 -7.12 1.20 -1.74
N LEU A 52 -5.89 0.77 -2.06
CA LEU A 52 -5.31 -0.42 -1.44
C LEU A 52 -5.22 -0.29 0.09
N ASP A 53 -4.77 0.87 0.57
CA ASP A 53 -4.70 1.19 2.00
C ASP A 53 -6.10 1.17 2.65
N ARG A 54 -7.13 1.63 1.94
CA ARG A 54 -8.53 1.58 2.39
C ARG A 54 -9.06 0.15 2.47
N PHE A 55 -8.82 -0.69 1.46
CA PHE A 55 -9.22 -2.10 1.49
C PHE A 55 -8.54 -2.85 2.62
N LEU A 56 -7.23 -2.63 2.84
CA LEU A 56 -6.52 -3.20 3.98
C LEU A 56 -7.11 -2.72 5.31
N ASN A 57 -7.44 -1.42 5.43
CA ASN A 57 -8.04 -0.88 6.64
C ASN A 57 -9.37 -1.55 7.02
N ILE A 58 -10.20 -1.85 6.02
CA ILE A 58 -11.47 -2.58 6.18
C ILE A 58 -11.20 -4.04 6.56
N LEU A 59 -10.27 -4.72 5.88
CA LEU A 59 -9.91 -6.10 6.23
C LEU A 59 -9.44 -6.22 7.68
N ILE A 60 -8.64 -5.26 8.18
CA ILE A 60 -8.19 -5.25 9.57
C ILE A 60 -9.37 -5.12 10.56
N ASP A 61 -10.41 -4.35 10.24
CA ASP A 61 -11.61 -4.30 11.08
C ASP A 61 -12.32 -5.65 11.12
N GLU A 62 -12.53 -6.28 9.96
CA GLU A 62 -13.19 -7.58 9.88
C GLU A 62 -12.40 -8.67 10.62
N VAL A 63 -11.07 -8.65 10.53
CA VAL A 63 -10.20 -9.57 11.28
C VAL A 63 -10.25 -9.28 12.78
N SER A 64 -10.32 -8.02 13.19
CA SER A 64 -10.49 -7.65 14.60
C SER A 64 -11.79 -8.22 15.15
N LEU A 65 -12.91 -8.03 14.45
CA LEU A 65 -14.19 -8.65 14.79
C LEU A 65 -14.08 -10.18 14.79
N GLY A 66 -13.38 -10.73 13.79
CA GLY A 66 -12.83 -12.09 13.69
C GLY A 66 -12.39 -12.71 15.00
N HIS A 67 -11.56 -11.97 15.73
CA HIS A 67 -10.95 -12.37 16.99
C HIS A 67 -11.69 -11.85 18.23
N SER A 68 -12.93 -11.35 18.09
CA SER A 68 -13.68 -10.69 19.17
C SER A 68 -12.94 -9.48 19.79
N LEU A 69 -12.12 -8.80 18.98
CA LEU A 69 -11.42 -7.57 19.32
C LEU A 69 -12.21 -6.34 18.81
N PRO A 70 -12.06 -5.17 19.44
CA PRO A 70 -12.77 -3.97 19.01
C PRO A 70 -12.29 -3.47 17.65
N ALA A 71 -13.20 -3.40 16.67
CA ALA A 71 -12.98 -2.73 15.40
C ALA A 71 -12.95 -1.20 15.56
N ARG A 72 -12.23 -0.52 14.67
CA ARG A 72 -12.07 0.95 14.68
C ARG A 72 -12.24 1.51 13.27
N PRO A 73 -13.47 1.52 12.72
CA PRO A 73 -13.73 1.96 11.34
C PRO A 73 -13.40 3.43 11.09
N GLY A 74 -13.40 4.27 12.13
CA GLY A 74 -12.99 5.68 12.04
C GLY A 74 -11.46 5.88 11.98
N GLN A 75 -10.65 4.89 12.32
CA GLN A 75 -9.19 5.01 12.39
C GLN A 75 -8.56 4.83 11.00
N ARG A 76 -8.21 5.96 10.36
CA ARG A 76 -7.62 5.99 9.01
C ARG A 76 -6.12 5.66 8.95
N ASN A 77 -5.44 5.50 10.07
CA ASN A 77 -4.02 5.13 10.08
C ASN A 77 -3.88 3.61 10.10
N THR A 78 -3.83 3.01 8.91
CA THR A 78 -3.75 1.57 8.69
C THR A 78 -2.51 0.94 9.28
N ALA A 79 -1.34 1.60 9.19
CA ALA A 79 -0.08 1.10 9.76
C ALA A 79 -0.18 0.90 11.29
N ASN A 80 -0.69 1.89 12.01
CA ASN A 80 -0.92 1.80 13.45
C ASN A 80 -2.03 0.81 13.79
N LYS A 81 -3.07 0.71 12.94
CA LYS A 81 -4.19 -0.20 13.15
C LYS A 81 -3.76 -1.66 13.06
N LEU A 82 -2.97 -2.00 12.03
CA LEU A 82 -2.40 -3.33 11.87
C LEU A 82 -1.43 -3.68 13.00
N ARG A 83 -0.58 -2.73 13.41
CA ARG A 83 0.34 -2.93 14.54
C ARG A 83 -0.44 -3.27 15.82
N ASN A 84 -1.46 -2.48 16.15
CA ASN A 84 -2.28 -2.72 17.34
C ASN A 84 -3.00 -4.08 17.30
N LEU A 85 -3.52 -4.49 16.14
CA LEU A 85 -4.12 -5.81 15.97
C LEU A 85 -3.08 -6.92 16.23
N ARG A 86 -1.89 -6.81 15.62
CA ARG A 86 -0.81 -7.78 15.79
C ARG A 86 -0.32 -7.84 17.23
N ASP A 87 -0.16 -6.70 17.89
CA ASP A 87 0.22 -6.64 19.31
C ASP A 87 -0.82 -7.35 20.18
N ALA A 88 -2.13 -7.15 19.92
CA ALA A 88 -3.20 -7.84 20.63
C ALA A 88 -3.22 -9.36 20.41
N LEU A 89 -2.71 -9.83 19.26
CA LEU A 89 -2.58 -11.25 18.91
C LEU A 89 -1.21 -11.83 19.28
N GLY A 90 -0.29 -11.04 19.85
CA GLY A 90 1.08 -11.47 20.14
C GLY A 90 1.94 -11.75 18.91
N LEU A 91 1.64 -11.12 17.77
CA LEU A 91 2.30 -11.32 16.48
C LEU A 91 3.33 -10.22 16.17
N PRO A 92 4.40 -10.54 15.40
CA PRO A 92 5.38 -9.54 14.97
C PRO A 92 4.81 -8.55 13.96
N HIS A 93 5.23 -7.28 14.03
CA HIS A 93 4.75 -6.18 13.19
C HIS A 93 5.81 -5.63 12.21
N GLU A 94 6.56 -6.51 11.54
CA GLU A 94 7.62 -6.15 10.58
C GLU A 94 7.17 -5.23 9.43
N ASP A 95 5.89 -5.30 9.07
CA ASP A 95 5.31 -4.53 7.97
C ASP A 95 5.03 -3.06 8.32
N HIS A 96 5.15 -2.70 9.60
CA HIS A 96 4.76 -1.39 10.11
C HIS A 96 5.52 -0.23 9.42
N GLU A 97 6.85 -0.32 9.36
CA GLU A 97 7.68 0.72 8.75
C GLU A 97 7.42 0.86 7.24
N ARG A 98 7.16 -0.27 6.56
CA ARG A 98 6.82 -0.26 5.13
C ARG A 98 5.48 0.41 4.87
N LEU A 99 4.46 0.16 5.71
CA LEU A 99 3.16 0.84 5.60
C LEU A 99 3.26 2.34 5.90
N LEU A 100 4.07 2.75 6.89
CA LEU A 100 4.35 4.17 7.13
C LEU A 100 5.05 4.83 5.93
N ALA A 101 6.04 4.15 5.34
CA ALA A 101 6.72 4.61 4.14
C ALA A 101 5.76 4.71 2.94
N LEU A 102 4.88 3.73 2.71
CA LEU A 102 3.83 3.79 1.69
C LEU A 102 2.90 5.00 1.89
N GLY A 103 2.50 5.27 3.12
CA GLY A 103 1.72 6.46 3.47
C GLY A 103 2.43 7.74 3.03
N ARG A 104 3.71 7.91 3.40
CA ARG A 104 4.49 9.09 2.99
C ARG A 104 4.70 9.17 1.48
N SER A 105 5.00 8.06 0.82
CA SER A 105 5.15 7.98 -0.65
C SER A 105 3.87 8.44 -1.36
N ARG A 106 2.71 7.97 -0.90
CA ARG A 106 1.41 8.37 -1.44
C ARG A 106 1.16 9.87 -1.28
N GLU A 107 1.36 10.42 -0.09
CA GLU A 107 1.14 11.84 0.14
C GLU A 107 2.11 12.70 -0.70
N CYS A 108 3.36 12.27 -0.89
CA CYS A 108 4.32 12.93 -1.76
C CYS A 108 3.89 12.91 -3.24
N LEU A 109 3.40 11.76 -3.73
CA LEU A 109 2.88 11.62 -5.09
C LEU A 109 1.62 12.48 -5.31
N PHE A 110 0.73 12.53 -4.32
CA PHE A 110 -0.54 13.24 -4.42
C PHE A 110 -0.38 14.77 -4.33
N HIS A 111 0.33 15.25 -3.32
CA HIS A 111 0.42 16.68 -3.01
C HIS A 111 1.59 17.39 -3.66
N CYS A 112 2.69 16.69 -3.93
CA CYS A 112 3.91 17.28 -4.50
C CYS A 112 4.20 16.79 -5.92
N GLY A 113 3.27 16.08 -6.57
CA GLY A 113 3.47 15.51 -7.90
C GLY A 113 4.67 14.56 -7.97
N GLY A 114 5.04 13.94 -6.85
CA GLY A 114 6.23 13.08 -6.75
C GLY A 114 7.54 13.80 -6.45
N MET A 115 7.57 15.13 -6.30
CA MET A 115 8.76 15.86 -5.88
C MET A 115 8.98 15.78 -4.36
N VAL A 116 10.12 15.25 -3.94
CA VAL A 116 10.44 15.10 -2.51
C VAL A 116 10.85 16.45 -1.92
N SER A 117 9.94 17.10 -1.20
CA SER A 117 10.21 18.37 -0.52
C SER A 117 10.67 18.22 0.93
N ARG A 118 10.46 17.04 1.54
CA ARG A 118 10.81 16.73 2.93
C ARG A 118 11.23 15.26 3.07
N GLY A 119 12.18 14.97 3.95
CA GLY A 119 12.56 13.60 4.30
C GLY A 119 11.58 12.94 5.28
N ASP A 120 11.92 11.72 5.72
CA ASP A 120 11.08 10.92 6.65
C ASP A 120 10.69 11.68 7.94
N ASN A 121 11.56 12.58 8.41
CA ASN A 121 11.33 13.49 9.52
C ASN A 121 12.00 14.86 9.24
N ARG A 122 11.85 15.83 10.16
CA ARG A 122 12.36 17.20 9.99
C ARG A 122 13.87 17.29 9.72
N GLN A 123 14.66 16.34 10.21
CA GLN A 123 16.12 16.33 10.06
C GLN A 123 16.59 15.39 8.93
N ALA A 124 15.73 14.51 8.44
CA ALA A 124 16.06 13.54 7.41
C ALA A 124 16.27 14.24 6.06
N ARG A 125 17.36 13.87 5.39
CA ARG A 125 17.72 14.37 4.03
C ARG A 125 17.15 13.52 2.89
N ALA A 126 16.42 12.46 3.23
CA ALA A 126 15.82 11.55 2.27
C ALA A 126 14.45 11.07 2.76
N LEU A 127 13.58 10.78 1.80
CA LEU A 127 12.31 10.10 1.99
C LEU A 127 12.48 8.62 1.70
N THR A 128 12.08 7.76 2.64
CA THR A 128 12.04 6.32 2.43
C THR A 128 10.71 5.95 1.77
N LEU A 129 10.79 5.23 0.65
CA LEU A 129 9.63 4.81 -0.13
C LEU A 129 9.09 3.47 0.35
N GLY A 130 7.81 3.22 0.11
CA GLY A 130 7.14 1.96 0.45
C GLY A 130 7.55 0.72 -0.37
N TRP A 131 8.53 0.86 -1.26
CA TRP A 131 9.03 -0.17 -2.17
C TRP A 131 10.56 -0.13 -2.28
N SER A 132 11.14 -1.28 -2.60
CA SER A 132 12.58 -1.48 -2.79
C SER A 132 12.97 -1.37 -4.27
N LYS A 133 14.16 -0.86 -4.55
CA LYS A 133 14.72 -0.82 -5.91
C LYS A 133 15.21 -2.23 -6.28
N GLY A 134 14.59 -2.84 -7.29
CA GLY A 134 14.91 -4.19 -7.80
C GLY A 134 14.12 -5.33 -7.13
N GLU A 135 14.17 -6.53 -7.73
CA GLU A 135 13.39 -7.70 -7.32
C GLU A 135 13.97 -8.44 -6.10
N GLY A 136 13.12 -8.91 -5.18
CA GLY A 136 13.50 -9.81 -4.08
C GLY A 136 13.03 -9.39 -2.68
N ALA A 137 12.57 -10.36 -1.88
CA ALA A 137 12.19 -10.17 -0.49
C ALA A 137 13.41 -9.81 0.40
N GLY A 138 13.21 -8.96 1.41
CA GLY A 138 14.25 -8.59 2.39
C GLY A 138 15.20 -7.46 1.95
N ARG A 139 14.98 -6.82 0.80
CA ARG A 139 15.75 -5.65 0.38
C ARG A 139 15.35 -4.39 1.15
N ALA A 140 16.35 -3.57 1.46
CA ALA A 140 16.13 -2.25 2.05
C ALA A 140 15.22 -1.40 1.15
N LEU A 141 14.31 -0.67 1.79
CA LEU A 141 13.41 0.26 1.11
C LEU A 141 14.19 1.37 0.40
N THR A 142 13.70 1.79 -0.77
CA THR A 142 14.34 2.83 -1.57
C THR A 142 14.34 4.15 -0.83
N ARG A 143 15.45 4.88 -0.86
CA ARG A 143 15.54 6.24 -0.28
C ARG A 143 15.78 7.25 -1.39
N VAL A 144 14.94 8.29 -1.41
CA VAL A 144 15.00 9.37 -2.41
C VAL A 144 15.42 10.66 -1.71
N PRO A 145 16.52 11.32 -2.13
CA PRO A 145 16.95 12.58 -1.54
C PRO A 145 15.90 13.69 -1.68
N VAL A 146 15.88 14.62 -0.72
CA VAL A 146 15.11 15.87 -0.86
C VAL A 146 15.59 16.64 -2.09
N GLY A 147 14.65 17.19 -2.85
CA GLY A 147 14.88 17.86 -4.13
C GLY A 147 14.82 16.94 -5.35
N SER A 148 14.71 15.62 -5.15
CA SER A 148 14.60 14.65 -6.25
C SER A 148 13.14 14.26 -6.54
N ALA A 149 12.88 13.84 -7.78
CA ALA A 149 11.61 13.25 -8.18
C ALA A 149 11.55 11.76 -7.81
N ILE A 150 10.39 11.30 -7.34
CA ILE A 150 10.07 9.88 -7.24
C ILE A 150 9.82 9.35 -8.65
N VAL A 151 10.60 8.35 -9.04
CA VAL A 151 10.34 7.56 -10.24
C VAL A 151 9.69 6.26 -9.81
N VAL A 152 8.48 6.01 -10.30
CA VAL A 152 7.72 4.78 -10.01
C VAL A 152 7.78 3.90 -11.24
N SER A 153 8.52 2.81 -11.14
CA SER A 153 8.57 1.76 -12.16
C SER A 153 7.42 0.78 -12.00
N ARG A 154 7.23 -0.06 -13.03
CA ARG A 154 6.26 -1.14 -12.97
C ARG A 154 6.58 -2.17 -11.88
N ALA A 155 7.85 -2.57 -11.76
CA ALA A 155 8.31 -3.49 -10.73
C ALA A 155 8.04 -2.97 -9.31
N ASP A 156 8.10 -1.64 -9.11
CA ASP A 156 7.76 -1.03 -7.83
C ASP A 156 6.29 -1.24 -7.48
N ILE A 157 5.37 -1.04 -8.44
CA ILE A 157 3.93 -1.25 -8.21
C ILE A 157 3.62 -2.73 -8.02
N GLU A 158 4.20 -3.62 -8.82
CA GLU A 158 4.05 -5.07 -8.64
C GLU A 158 4.50 -5.50 -7.24
N SER A 159 5.63 -4.98 -6.76
CA SER A 159 6.14 -5.23 -5.39
C SER A 159 5.17 -4.73 -4.32
N VAL A 160 4.54 -3.57 -4.51
CA VAL A 160 3.52 -3.05 -3.59
C VAL A 160 2.24 -3.90 -3.63
N CYS A 161 1.74 -4.24 -4.80
CA CYS A 161 0.55 -5.09 -4.94
C CYS A 161 0.78 -6.48 -4.35
N HIS A 162 1.95 -7.08 -4.57
CA HIS A 162 2.32 -8.34 -3.95
C HIS A 162 2.36 -8.23 -2.42
N PHE A 163 2.92 -7.14 -1.89
CA PHE A 163 2.92 -6.88 -0.46
C PHE A 163 1.52 -6.80 0.15
N TYR A 164 0.59 -6.06 -0.48
CA TYR A 164 -0.80 -6.00 0.00
C TYR A 164 -1.53 -7.34 -0.08
N ARG A 165 -1.26 -8.16 -1.10
CA ARG A 165 -1.83 -9.52 -1.19
C ARG A 165 -1.29 -10.43 -0.09
N LYS A 166 0.02 -10.39 0.17
CA LYS A 166 0.62 -11.13 1.28
C LYS A 166 -0.01 -10.75 2.62
N LEU A 167 -0.21 -9.45 2.87
CA LEU A 167 -0.93 -9.00 4.06
C LEU A 167 -2.36 -9.55 4.12
N ALA A 168 -3.06 -9.63 2.99
CA ALA A 168 -4.40 -10.20 2.93
C ALA A 168 -4.40 -11.69 3.30
N GLU A 169 -3.48 -12.46 2.70
CA GLU A 169 -3.26 -13.89 2.97
C GLU A 169 -2.94 -14.15 4.44
N ASP A 170 -1.96 -13.42 4.99
CA ASP A 170 -1.52 -13.57 6.38
C ASP A 170 -2.66 -13.26 7.36
N LEU A 171 -3.48 -12.24 7.08
CA LEU A 171 -4.63 -11.86 7.89
C LEU A 171 -5.82 -12.82 7.77
N ALA A 172 -5.99 -13.45 6.61
CA ALA A 172 -7.12 -14.33 6.31
C ALA A 172 -6.85 -15.80 6.70
N SER A 173 -5.57 -16.20 6.73
CA SER A 173 -5.11 -17.57 7.03
C SER A 173 -5.71 -18.17 8.32
N PRO A 174 -5.79 -17.44 9.46
CA PRO A 174 -6.40 -17.97 10.69
C PRO A 174 -7.88 -18.36 10.56
N PHE A 175 -8.56 -17.85 9.54
CA PHE A 175 -9.98 -18.10 9.28
C PHE A 175 -10.22 -19.16 8.19
N GLY A 176 -9.16 -19.83 7.72
CA GLY A 176 -9.24 -20.83 6.66
C GLY A 176 -9.59 -20.25 5.28
N LEU A 177 -9.39 -18.94 5.11
CA LEU A 177 -9.61 -18.26 3.84
C LEU A 177 -8.28 -18.14 3.11
N LEU A 178 -8.17 -18.85 1.98
CA LEU A 178 -7.15 -18.59 0.97
C LEU A 178 -7.78 -17.72 -0.13
N PRO A 179 -7.06 -16.72 -0.66
CA PRO A 179 -7.57 -15.86 -1.72
C PRO A 179 -7.80 -16.57 -3.05
#